data_AF-A0A9Q9HLE4-F1
#
_entry.id   AF-A0A9Q9HLE4-F1
#
_cell.length_a   1.000
_cell.length_b   1.000
_cell.length_c   1.000
_cell.angle_alpha   90.00
_cell.angle_beta   90.00
_cell.angle_gamma   90.00
#
_symmetry.space_group_name_H-M   'P 1'
#
loop_
_entity.id
_entity.type
_entity.pdbx_description
1 polymer ?
#
loop_
_entity_poly.entity_id
_entity_poly.type
_entity_poly.pdbx_seq_one_letter_code
_entity_poly.pdbx_strand_id
1 'polypeptide(L)' 'MFDSLYLTPATGALTVFLVVVCGHLYRQNWKSEAPDARLRAWLYGVPAAIGLLALAFVPLKF' A
#
# COMPACT_ATOMS: atom_id res chain seq x y z
N MET A 1 6.74 16.53 -16.54
CA MET A 1 5.90 16.76 -15.33
C MET A 1 6.21 15.78 -14.20
N PHE A 2 6.70 14.56 -14.49
CA PHE A 2 7.14 13.60 -13.47
C PHE A 2 8.66 13.51 -13.30
N ASP A 3 9.42 14.41 -13.93
CA ASP A 3 10.90 14.39 -13.97
C ASP A 3 11.57 14.60 -12.60
N SER A 4 10.78 14.91 -11.56
CA SER A 4 11.25 15.11 -10.17
C SER A 4 10.63 14.12 -9.18
N LEU A 5 9.83 13.14 -9.65
CA LEU A 5 9.17 12.17 -8.78
C LEU A 5 10.11 10.99 -8.51
N TYR A 6 10.59 10.90 -7.27
CA TYR A 6 11.48 9.84 -6.83
C TYR A 6 11.12 9.36 -5.42
N LEU A 7 11.35 8.07 -5.17
CA LEU A 7 11.33 7.52 -3.82
C LEU A 7 12.69 7.77 -3.18
N THR A 8 12.71 8.47 -2.05
CA THR A 8 13.87 8.48 -1.15
C THR A 8 13.87 7.21 -0.29
N PRO A 9 15.01 6.78 0.27
CA PRO A 9 15.08 5.59 1.12
C PRO A 9 14.07 5.60 2.27
N ALA A 10 13.89 6.74 2.93
CA ALA A 10 12.93 6.89 4.03
C ALA A 10 11.48 6.71 3.54
N THR A 11 11.10 7.38 2.46
CA THR A 11 9.75 7.26 1.90
C THR A 11 9.47 5.88 1.31
N GLY A 12 10.47 5.21 0.74
CA GLY A 12 10.35 3.84 0.25
C GLY A 12 10.13 2.84 1.36
N ALA A 13 10.92 2.93 2.45
CA ALA A 13 10.74 2.09 3.63
C ALA A 13 9.33 2.26 4.24
N LEU A 14 8.87 3.51 4.36
CA LEU A 14 7.53 3.82 4.87
C LEU A 14 6.44 3.26 3.96
N THR A 15 6.61 3.35 2.63
CA THR A 15 5.67 2.79 1.66
C THR A 15 5.57 1.27 1.79
N VAL A 16 6.71 0.57 1.89
CA VAL A 16 6.73 -0.89 2.11
C VAL A 16 6.02 -1.24 3.42
N PHE A 17 6.32 -0.53 4.51
CA PHE A 17 5.67 -0.75 5.80
C PHE A 17 4.14 -0.62 5.70
N LEU A 18 3.65 0.45 5.07
CA LEU A 18 2.22 0.67 4.87
C LEU A 18 1.57 -0.43 4.04
N VAL A 19 2.20 -0.84 2.93
CA VAL A 19 1.71 -1.94 2.09
C VAL A 19 1.56 -3.23 2.90
N VAL A 20 2.55 -3.56 3.73
CA VAL A 20 2.52 -4.77 4.57
C VAL A 20 1.39 -4.69 5.62
N VAL A 21 1.25 -3.55 6.30
CA VAL A 21 0.18 -3.36 7.30
C VAL A 21 -1.19 -3.45 6.64
N CYS A 22 -1.40 -2.77 5.52
CA CYS A 22 -2.65 -2.85 4.76
C CYS A 22 -2.95 -4.27 4.28
N GLY A 23 -1.96 -5.00 3.77
CA GLY A 23 -2.13 -6.41 3.37
C GLY A 23 -2.48 -7.32 4.55
N HIS A 24 -1.89 -7.09 5.71
CA HIS A 24 -2.22 -7.82 6.94
C HIS A 24 -3.68 -7.56 7.37
N LEU A 25 -4.10 -6.30 7.42
CA LEU A 25 -5.45 -5.89 7.77
C LEU A 25 -6.49 -6.42 6.76
N TYR A 26 -6.16 -6.43 5.47
CA TYR A 26 -7.01 -7.03 4.44
C TYR A 26 -7.24 -8.52 4.72
N ARG A 27 -6.18 -9.28 5.01
CA ARG A 27 -6.27 -10.72 5.32
C ARG A 27 -7.01 -10.97 6.63
N GLN A 28 -6.82 -10.13 7.63
CA GLN A 28 -7.56 -10.21 8.89
C GLN A 28 -9.06 -10.00 8.63
N ASN A 29 -9.41 -8.94 7.91
CA ASN A 29 -10.80 -8.63 7.55
C ASN A 29 -11.48 -9.74 6.76
N TRP A 30 -10.75 -10.40 5.84
CA TRP A 30 -11.25 -11.57 5.13
C TRP A 30 -11.63 -12.73 6.07
N LYS A 31 -10.82 -12.97 7.10
CA LYS A 31 -11.06 -14.06 8.07
C LYS A 31 -12.15 -13.74 9.08
N SER A 32 -12.38 -12.46 9.38
CA SER A 32 -13.30 -12.03 10.43
C SER A 32 -14.78 -11.98 9.99
N GLU A 33 -15.07 -12.17 8.69
CA GLU A 33 -16.44 -12.11 8.11
C GLU A 33 -17.29 -10.94 8.66
N ALA A 34 -16.66 -9.77 8.83
CA ALA A 34 -17.34 -8.62 9.42
C ALA A 34 -18.52 -8.16 8.54
N PRO A 35 -19.58 -7.55 9.13
CA PRO A 35 -20.75 -7.07 8.38
C PRO A 35 -20.39 -6.19 7.17
N ASP A 36 -19.34 -5.37 7.30
CA ASP A 36 -18.84 -4.47 6.25
C ASP A 36 -17.54 -4.97 5.59
N ALA A 37 -17.30 -6.29 5.58
CA ALA A 37 -16.04 -6.88 5.12
C ALA A 37 -15.67 -6.42 3.70
N ARG A 38 -16.64 -6.22 2.80
CA ARG A 38 -16.37 -5.74 1.44
C ARG A 38 -15.81 -4.33 1.44
N LEU A 39 -16.39 -3.39 2.19
CA LEU A 39 -15.95 -2.00 2.21
C LEU A 39 -14.58 -1.87 2.87
N ARG A 40 -14.37 -2.62 3.98
CA ARG A 40 -13.07 -2.70 4.65
C ARG A 40 -11.99 -3.33 3.78
N ALA A 41 -12.34 -4.33 2.98
CA ALA A 41 -11.42 -4.91 1.99
C ALA A 41 -10.95 -3.86 0.98
N TRP A 42 -11.84 -3.00 0.46
CA TRP A 42 -11.41 -1.90 -0.40
C TRP A 42 -10.55 -0.86 0.33
N LEU A 43 -10.90 -0.50 1.57
CA LEU A 43 -10.11 0.44 2.38
C LEU A 43 -8.69 -0.03 2.66
N TYR A 44 -8.45 -1.33 2.78
CA TYR A 44 -7.11 -1.89 2.98
C TYR A 44 -6.42 -2.24 1.66
N GLY A 45 -7.17 -2.73 0.67
CA GLY A 45 -6.62 -3.20 -0.61
C GLY A 45 -6.19 -2.06 -1.52
N VAL A 46 -6.95 -0.97 -1.61
CA VAL A 46 -6.63 0.16 -2.51
C VAL A 46 -5.34 0.85 -2.12
N PRO A 47 -5.10 1.25 -0.85
CA PRO A 47 -3.83 1.85 -0.46
C PRO A 47 -2.64 0.90 -0.67
N ALA A 48 -2.82 -0.40 -0.40
CA ALA A 48 -1.78 -1.40 -0.66
C ALA A 48 -1.45 -1.51 -2.15
N ALA A 49 -2.46 -1.55 -3.03
CA ALA A 49 -2.27 -1.60 -4.46
C ALA A 49 -1.55 -0.35 -4.98
N ILE A 50 -1.97 0.84 -4.54
CA ILE A 50 -1.30 2.10 -4.90
C ILE A 50 0.15 2.11 -4.43
N GLY A 51 0.42 1.66 -3.19
CA GLY A 51 1.78 1.57 -2.67
C GLY A 51 2.67 0.61 -3.46
N LEU A 52 2.13 -0.55 -3.87
CA LEU A 52 2.84 -1.50 -4.73
C LEU A 52 3.11 -0.95 -6.12
N LEU A 53 2.14 -0.24 -6.72
CA LEU A 53 2.32 0.43 -8.00
C LEU A 53 3.39 1.54 -7.88
N ALA A 54 3.36 2.32 -6.81
CA ALA A 54 4.38 3.33 -6.55
C ALA A 54 5.77 2.69 -6.42
N LEU A 55 5.91 1.62 -5.66
CA LEU A 55 7.18 0.88 -5.53
C LEU A 55 7.66 0.27 -6.85
N ALA A 56 6.75 -0.17 -7.72
CA ALA A 56 7.08 -0.78 -9.00
C ALA A 56 7.50 0.23 -10.07
N PHE A 57 6.90 1.43 -10.07
CA PHE A 57 7.03 2.38 -11.18
C PHE A 57 7.72 3.70 -10.82
N VAL A 58 7.84 4.05 -9.53
CA VAL A 58 8.54 5.27 -9.11
C VAL A 58 10.03 4.95 -8.91
N PRO A 59 10.94 5.62 -9.62
CA PRO A 59 12.37 5.38 -9.48
C PRO A 59 12.88 5.76 -8.10
N LEU A 60 13.80 4.94 -7.57
CA LEU A 60 14.54 5.26 -6.35
C LEU A 60 15.61 6.31 -6.66
N LYS A 61 15.70 7.32 -5.80
CA LYS A 61 16.79 8.30 -5.79
C LYS A 61 17.68 8.02 -4.58
N PHE A 62 18.97 7.81 -4.87
CA PHE A 62 20.02 7.53 -3.90
C PHE A 62 20.92 8.75 -3.75
#